data_AF-A0A7R9KIS4-F1
#
_entry.id   AF-A0A7R9KIS4-F1
#
_cell.length_a   1.000
_cell.length_b   1.000
_cell.length_c   1.000
_cell.angle_alpha   90.00
_cell.angle_beta   90.00
_cell.angle_gamma   90.00
#
_symmetry.space_group_name_H-M   'P 1'
#
loop_
_entity.id
_entity.type
_entity.pdbx_description
1 polymer ?
#
loop_
_entity_poly.entity_id
_entity_poly.type
_entity_poly.pdbx_seq_one_letter_code
_entity_poly.pdbx_strand_id
1 'polypeptide(L)'
;MHDQKREGQFLSPTYPGVYPKNLSCQYRFLGKKGQRVRLEFMDFDLFYGGPHCPFDYIKVYDGASDQDPLIATYCGQQRNLMVYSSGENLFVQFNTLKRTADSQNR
;
A
#
# COMPACT_ATOMS: atom_id res chain seq x y z
N MET A 1 20.67 1.07 21.63
CA MET A 1 19.24 0.68 21.70
C MET A 1 18.58 1.28 20.47
N HIS A 2 18.07 0.47 19.55
CA HIS A 2 17.39 0.97 18.35
C HIS A 2 15.95 1.32 18.74
N ASP A 3 15.57 2.58 18.59
CA ASP A 3 14.24 3.08 18.90
C ASP A 3 13.22 2.51 17.90
N GLN A 4 12.45 1.53 18.34
CA GLN A 4 11.43 0.88 17.51
C GLN A 4 10.16 1.73 17.58
N LYS A 5 10.05 2.69 16.65
CA LYS A 5 8.90 3.60 16.58
C LYS A 5 7.61 2.80 16.35
N ARG A 6 6.62 2.97 17.21
CA ARG A 6 5.34 2.22 17.16
C ARG A 6 4.39 2.70 16.07
N GLU A 7 4.65 3.89 15.54
CA GLU A 7 3.83 4.56 14.54
C GLU A 7 4.73 5.18 13.48
N GLY A 8 4.27 5.18 12.25
CA GLY A 8 4.99 5.73 11.12
C GLY A 8 4.02 6.28 10.09
N GLN A 9 4.55 7.12 9.23
CA GLN A 9 3.85 7.61 8.05
C GLN A 9 4.71 7.27 6.84
N PHE A 10 4.05 6.90 5.76
CA PHE A 10 4.68 6.73 4.46
C PHE A 10 3.82 7.48 3.46
N LEU A 11 4.48 8.01 2.43
CA LEU A 11 3.86 8.78 1.38
C LEU A 11 4.19 8.10 0.05
N SER A 12 3.31 8.23 -0.94
CA SER A 12 3.73 7.96 -2.30
C SER A 12 4.90 8.89 -2.66
N PRO A 13 5.84 8.45 -3.52
CA PRO A 13 6.85 9.37 -4.02
C PRO A 13 6.14 10.57 -4.64
N THR A 14 6.68 11.77 -4.39
CA THR A 14 6.18 13.09 -4.82
C THR A 14 4.86 13.60 -4.20
N TYR A 15 4.23 12.86 -3.28
CA TYR A 15 3.03 13.34 -2.57
C TYR A 15 3.23 14.77 -1.99
N PRO A 16 2.24 15.68 -2.11
CA PRO A 16 0.87 15.50 -2.63
C PRO A 16 0.74 15.58 -4.15
N GLY A 17 1.85 15.56 -4.89
CA GLY A 17 1.85 15.49 -6.34
C GLY A 17 1.48 14.10 -6.90
N VAL A 18 1.52 14.01 -8.23
CA VAL A 18 1.19 12.77 -8.96
C VAL A 18 2.28 11.73 -8.75
N TYR A 19 1.88 10.52 -8.37
CA TYR A 19 2.81 9.41 -8.15
C TYR A 19 3.55 9.04 -9.46
N PRO A 20 4.86 8.70 -9.40
CA PRO A 20 5.61 8.32 -10.59
C PRO A 20 5.11 7.05 -11.30
N LYS A 21 5.48 6.96 -12.58
CA LYS A 21 5.29 5.76 -13.42
C LYS A 21 6.36 4.70 -13.14
N ASN A 22 6.05 3.44 -13.45
CA ASN A 22 6.97 2.30 -13.33
C ASN A 22 7.53 2.11 -11.92
N LEU A 23 6.72 2.39 -10.90
CA LEU A 23 7.11 2.10 -9.53
C LEU A 23 6.99 0.60 -9.28
N SER A 24 7.96 0.09 -8.53
CA SER A 24 7.86 -1.19 -7.84
C SER A 24 8.43 -1.00 -6.43
N CYS A 25 7.55 -0.59 -5.51
CA CYS A 25 7.91 -0.34 -4.13
C CYS A 25 7.39 -1.46 -3.24
N GLN A 26 8.20 -1.84 -2.25
CA GLN A 26 7.85 -2.83 -1.25
C GLN A 26 8.04 -2.23 0.14
N TYR A 27 7.03 -2.38 1.00
CA TYR A 27 7.05 -1.90 2.37
C TYR A 27 6.76 -3.06 3.32
N ARG A 28 7.57 -3.17 4.38
CA ARG A 28 7.41 -4.15 5.45
C ARG A 28 7.12 -3.40 6.73
N PHE A 29 5.99 -3.71 7.35
CA PHE A 29 5.64 -3.20 8.66
C PHE A 29 5.78 -4.33 9.67
N LEU A 30 6.59 -4.08 10.69
CA LEU A 30 6.92 -5.05 11.73
C LEU A 30 6.51 -4.52 13.10
N GLY A 31 5.50 -5.16 13.69
CA GLY A 31 5.12 -5.01 15.08
C GLY A 31 6.01 -5.85 16.00
N LYS A 32 5.81 -5.70 17.31
CA LYS A 32 6.42 -6.60 18.30
C LYS A 32 5.63 -7.90 18.41
N LYS A 33 6.25 -8.93 18.99
CA LYS A 33 5.61 -10.21 19.25
C LYS A 33 4.25 -10.04 19.94
N GLY A 34 3.21 -10.63 19.34
CA GLY A 34 1.83 -10.58 19.83
C GLY A 34 1.07 -9.27 19.52
N GLN A 35 1.68 -8.33 18.79
CA GLN A 35 0.99 -7.15 18.27
C GLN A 35 0.46 -7.39 16.86
N ARG A 36 -0.52 -6.57 16.45
CA ARG A 36 -1.02 -6.48 15.08
C ARG A 36 -0.66 -5.13 14.50
N VAL A 37 -0.44 -5.06 13.19
CA VAL A 37 -0.20 -3.83 12.45
C VAL A 37 -1.54 -3.30 11.93
N ARG A 38 -1.80 -2.02 12.18
CA ARG A 38 -2.89 -1.27 11.55
C ARG A 38 -2.31 -0.35 10.48
N LEU A 39 -2.79 -0.49 9.25
CA LEU A 39 -2.46 0.37 8.12
C LEU A 39 -3.68 1.20 7.75
N GLU A 40 -3.54 2.52 7.73
CA GLU A 40 -4.62 3.46 7.43
C GLU A 40 -4.18 4.39 6.31
N PHE A 41 -4.95 4.42 5.22
CA PHE A 41 -4.71 5.31 4.09
C PHE A 41 -5.58 6.55 4.25
N MET A 42 -4.94 7.67 4.57
CA MET A 42 -5.60 8.97 4.75
C MET A 42 -5.96 9.62 3.41
N ASP A 43 -5.17 9.37 2.39
CA ASP A 43 -5.36 9.85 1.02
C ASP A 43 -4.94 8.73 0.06
N PHE A 44 -5.82 8.38 -0.87
CA PHE A 44 -5.63 7.28 -1.79
C PHE A 44 -6.37 7.55 -3.10
N ASP A 45 -5.59 7.75 -4.15
CA ASP A 45 -6.09 7.82 -5.51
C ASP A 45 -5.05 7.21 -6.45
N LEU A 46 -5.41 6.07 -7.05
CA LEU A 46 -4.64 5.41 -8.10
C LEU A 46 -5.52 5.26 -9.35
N PHE A 47 -4.91 5.13 -10.53
CA PHE A 47 -5.65 4.82 -11.74
C PHE A 47 -6.49 3.55 -11.58
N TYR A 48 -7.82 3.67 -11.68
CA TYR A 48 -8.74 2.56 -11.41
C TYR A 48 -8.58 1.41 -12.41
N GLY A 49 -8.63 1.71 -13.70
CA GLY A 49 -8.40 0.74 -14.78
C GLY A 49 -9.36 -0.45 -14.86
N GLY A 50 -10.27 -0.65 -13.91
CA GLY A 50 -11.26 -1.72 -13.90
C GLY A 50 -11.22 -2.61 -12.64
N PRO A 51 -12.08 -3.64 -12.58
CA PRO A 51 -12.13 -4.55 -11.44
C PRO A 51 -10.81 -5.29 -11.27
N HIS A 52 -10.48 -5.62 -10.01
CA HIS A 52 -9.21 -6.28 -9.62
C HIS A 52 -7.94 -5.47 -9.89
N CYS A 53 -8.06 -4.18 -10.22
CA CYS A 53 -6.93 -3.26 -10.38
C CYS A 53 -5.85 -3.74 -11.35
N PRO A 54 -6.18 -3.89 -12.65
CA PRO A 54 -5.28 -4.52 -13.61
C PRO A 54 -4.09 -3.64 -14.04
N PHE A 55 -3.96 -2.44 -13.47
CA PHE A 55 -2.93 -1.46 -13.81
C PHE A 55 -2.15 -1.03 -12.58
N ASP A 56 -2.47 0.13 -12.01
CA ASP A 56 -1.83 0.67 -10.83
C ASP A 56 -2.54 0.11 -9.60
N TYR A 57 -1.77 -0.38 -8.63
CA TYR A 57 -2.36 -1.00 -7.46
C TYR A 57 -1.48 -0.92 -6.23
N ILE A 58 -2.15 -1.04 -5.09
CA ILE A 58 -1.55 -1.44 -3.83
C ILE A 58 -2.08 -2.83 -3.45
N LYS A 59 -1.17 -3.78 -3.24
CA LYS A 59 -1.49 -5.09 -2.65
C LYS A 59 -1.04 -5.12 -1.21
N VAL A 60 -1.89 -5.67 -0.35
CA VAL A 60 -1.59 -5.84 1.08
C VAL A 60 -1.68 -7.32 1.42
N TYR A 61 -0.64 -7.83 2.06
CA TYR A 61 -0.46 -9.24 2.42
C TYR A 61 -0.33 -9.38 3.94
N ASP A 62 -0.95 -10.43 4.48
CA ASP A 62 -0.95 -10.76 5.90
C ASP A 62 0.29 -11.58 6.29
N GLY A 63 1.45 -10.95 6.23
CA GLY A 63 2.73 -11.59 6.52
C GLY A 63 3.93 -10.74 6.15
N ALA A 64 5.07 -11.37 5.94
CA ALA A 64 6.35 -10.71 5.73
C ALA A 64 6.72 -10.53 4.23
N SER A 65 5.95 -11.15 3.33
CA SER A 65 6.27 -11.25 1.90
C SER A 65 5.01 -11.36 1.02
N ASP A 66 5.21 -11.40 -0.31
CA ASP A 66 4.15 -11.63 -1.29
C ASP A 66 3.76 -13.11 -1.46
N GLN A 67 4.39 -14.01 -0.71
CA GLN A 67 4.00 -15.42 -0.62
C GLN A 67 3.00 -15.67 0.51
N ASP A 68 2.79 -14.68 1.38
CA ASP A 68 1.82 -14.74 2.47
C ASP A 68 0.39 -14.44 1.97
N PRO A 69 -0.67 -14.73 2.74
CA PRO A 69 -2.05 -14.54 2.30
C PRO A 69 -2.32 -13.10 1.85
N LEU A 70 -2.86 -12.93 0.64
CA LEU A 70 -3.32 -11.63 0.15
C LEU A 70 -4.56 -11.20 0.91
N ILE A 71 -4.52 -10.05 1.57
CA ILE A 71 -5.70 -9.44 2.20
C ILE A 71 -6.57 -8.80 1.11
N ALA A 72 -5.97 -7.92 0.29
CA ALA A 72 -6.70 -7.20 -0.74
C ALA A 72 -5.76 -6.53 -1.76
N THR A 73 -6.36 -6.14 -2.89
CA THR A 73 -5.75 -5.28 -3.91
C THR A 73 -6.61 -4.02 -4.07
N TYR A 74 -6.00 -2.84 -4.05
CA TYR A 74 -6.69 -1.55 -4.09
C TYR A 74 -6.18 -0.67 -5.24
N CYS A 75 -7.10 0.09 -5.83
CA CYS A 75 -6.89 1.09 -6.87
C CYS A 75 -8.12 2.02 -6.93
N GLY A 76 -8.10 3.04 -7.78
CA GLY A 76 -9.14 4.07 -7.79
C GLY A 76 -9.07 4.98 -6.56
N GLN A 77 -10.08 5.83 -6.40
CA GLN A 77 -10.22 6.63 -5.20
C GLN A 77 -10.79 5.79 -4.06
N GLN A 78 -10.10 5.73 -2.92
CA GLN A 78 -10.54 4.99 -1.73
C GLN A 78 -10.75 5.96 -0.56
N ARG A 79 -11.78 5.73 0.25
CA ARG A 79 -12.09 6.54 1.45
C ARG A 79 -12.13 5.65 2.68
N ASN A 80 -11.57 6.13 3.79
CA ASN A 80 -11.53 5.42 5.08
C ASN A 80 -10.94 4.01 4.97
N LEU A 81 -9.93 3.83 4.12
CA LEU A 81 -9.32 2.53 3.88
C LEU A 81 -8.39 2.16 5.05
N MET A 82 -8.79 1.12 5.79
CA MET A 82 -8.03 0.57 6.91
C MET A 82 -7.84 -0.94 6.72
N VAL A 83 -6.63 -1.41 7.00
CA VAL A 83 -6.25 -2.83 6.94
C VAL A 83 -5.55 -3.23 8.23
N TYR A 84 -5.82 -4.45 8.69
CA TYR A 84 -5.20 -5.03 9.88
C TYR A 84 -4.53 -6.35 9.50
N SER A 85 -3.28 -6.56 9.91
CA SER A 85 -2.67 -7.89 9.87
C SER A 85 -3.34 -8.80 10.91
N SER A 86 -3.21 -10.11 10.79
CA SER A 86 -3.54 -11.08 11.84
C SER A 86 -2.40 -11.24 12.85
N GLY A 87 -1.15 -11.06 12.41
CA GLY A 87 0.06 -11.18 13.21
C GLY A 87 0.90 -9.90 13.24
N GLU A 88 2.18 -10.06 13.57
CA GLU A 88 3.12 -8.93 13.74
C GLU A 88 3.65 -8.36 12.42
N ASN A 89 3.39 -9.01 11.29
CA ASN A 89 3.90 -8.60 9.99
C ASN A 89 2.77 -8.18 9.06
N LEU A 90 3.02 -7.12 8.29
CA LEU A 90 2.19 -6.72 7.16
C LEU A 90 3.11 -6.32 6.00
N PHE A 91 2.83 -6.85 4.82
CA PHE A 91 3.62 -6.57 3.63
C PHE A 91 2.78 -5.84 2.58
N VAL A 92 3.33 -4.77 2.01
CA VAL A 92 2.63 -3.92 1.04
C VAL A 92 3.47 -3.78 -0.21
N GLN A 93 2.84 -3.98 -1.37
CA GLN A 93 3.43 -3.69 -2.67
C GLN A 93 2.67 -2.55 -3.34
N PHE A 94 3.39 -1.52 -3.78
CA PHE A 94 2.86 -0.44 -4.60
C PHE A 94 3.50 -0.51 -5.99
N ASN A 95 2.69 -0.80 -7.01
CA ASN A 95 3.16 -0.90 -8.38
C ASN A 95 2.35 0.01 -9.31
N THR A 96 3.06 0.64 -10.25
CA THR A 96 2.46 1.53 -11.27
C THR A 96 3.01 1.19 -12.64
N LEU A 97 2.20 1.34 -13.69
CA LEU A 97 2.62 1.06 -15.06
C LEU A 97 3.04 2.33 -15.79
N LYS A 98 3.88 2.18 -16.82
CA LYS A 98 4.32 3.28 -17.71
C LYS A 98 3.16 4.08 -18.33
N ARG A 99 2.01 3.43 -18.52
CA ARG A 99 0.91 3.93 -19.35
C ARG A 99 -0.19 4.67 -18.58
N THR A 100 -0.20 4.62 -17.24
CA THR A 100 -1.37 5.01 -16.42
C THR A 100 -1.16 6.18 -15.47
N ALA A 101 0.06 6.45 -15.01
CA ALA A 101 0.23 7.50 -13.98
C ALA A 101 0.15 8.96 -14.48
N ASP A 102 -0.02 9.21 -15.79
CA ASP A 102 -0.24 10.58 -16.33
C ASP A 102 -1.71 10.85 -16.69
N SER A 103 -2.58 9.83 -16.67
CA SER A 103 -4.00 10.08 -16.80
C SER A 103 -4.51 10.48 -15.43
N GLN A 104 -4.56 11.79 -15.18
CA GLN A 104 -5.53 12.33 -14.25
C GLN A 104 -6.85 11.63 -14.55
N ASN A 105 -7.35 10.87 -13.57
CA ASN A 105 -8.69 10.31 -13.60
C ASN A 105 -9.65 11.52 -13.60
N ARG A 106 -10.01 11.98 -14.79
CA ARG A 106 -11.21 12.76 -15.06
C ARG A 106 -12.14 11.91 -15.89
#